data_AF-A0A0Q8E0Z4-F1
#
_entry.id   AF-A0A0Q8E0Z4-F1
#
_cell.length_a   1.000
_cell.length_b   1.000
_cell.length_c   1.000
_cell.angle_alpha   90.00
_cell.angle_beta   90.00
_cell.angle_gamma   90.00
#
_symmetry.space_group_name_H-M   'P 1'
#
loop_
_entity.id
_entity.type
_entity.pdbx_description
1 polymer ?
#
loop_
_entity_poly.entity_id
_entity_poly.type
_entity_poly.pdbx_seq_one_letter_code
_entity_poly.pdbx_strand_id
1 'polypeptide(L)'
;MEAQTLLDLPAVLALEIAAGQTPPRLTLTRDEADELAEHVATDLRGLVPQVDAARLALAGALFDPVELLRPNFPVWSTLGDLARRVPRGQLENVVAFGSNDGQMPAPALEPSPHYADGPMRLLPLSLLAPAELAETLSEQWELQLIGRGEAGAHTADWLMRTLGIPLEHVRYLTRHDLMALTCVQYEHVNLAPLWALLEAALLTPERDESAMSARGLGWHYAQGTITAQSPAQWLATQHGEPQQRAHDFAGIVFELRQYAALLDAHQLPLAMAGDDSEAGRGYLLETLAPATANGSAPTLYAHEAPGLGVVAITLSQRDADGSVRVLAHGYPLHPQARDALLSRLSERYGMAIELQARGEVVLDESGRLSAPAQ
;
A
#
# COMPACT_ATOMS: atom_id res chain seq x y z
N MET A 1 0.93 37.31 22.20
CA MET A 1 -0.10 36.74 21.32
C MET A 1 0.03 35.24 21.50
N GLU A 2 -0.86 34.62 22.28
CA GLU A 2 -0.82 33.17 22.47
C GLU A 2 -0.98 32.49 21.10
N ALA A 3 -0.13 31.50 20.82
CA ALA A 3 -0.24 30.72 19.60
C ALA A 3 -1.54 29.92 19.68
N GLN A 4 -2.56 30.34 18.94
CA GLN A 4 -3.82 29.60 18.86
C GLN A 4 -3.54 28.19 18.33
N THR A 5 -3.94 27.17 19.09
CA THR A 5 -3.78 25.78 18.68
C THR A 5 -4.71 25.50 17.50
N LEU A 6 -4.16 24.92 16.43
CA LEU A 6 -4.90 24.55 15.23
C LEU A 6 -4.98 23.04 15.12
N LEU A 7 -6.18 22.52 14.83
CA LEU A 7 -6.44 21.11 14.56
C LEU A 7 -6.72 20.92 13.07
N ASP A 8 -6.15 19.86 12.50
CA ASP A 8 -6.30 19.52 11.08
C ASP A 8 -7.59 18.72 10.85
N LEU A 9 -8.43 19.18 9.92
CA LEU A 9 -9.58 18.45 9.41
C LEU A 9 -9.29 18.02 7.96
N PRO A 10 -8.75 16.80 7.75
CA PRO A 10 -8.28 16.34 6.45
C PRO A 10 -9.44 15.94 5.52
N ALA A 11 -9.27 16.26 4.24
CA ALA A 11 -10.18 15.89 3.18
C ALA A 11 -9.43 15.77 1.84
N VAL A 12 -10.16 15.42 0.79
CA VAL A 12 -9.68 15.37 -0.58
C VAL A 12 -10.70 15.99 -1.52
N LEU A 13 -10.23 16.55 -2.62
CA LEU A 13 -11.01 16.70 -3.84
C LEU A 13 -10.71 15.49 -4.74
N ALA A 14 -11.67 14.58 -4.83
CA ALA A 14 -11.59 13.37 -5.63
C ALA A 14 -12.07 13.65 -7.06
N LEU A 15 -11.25 13.22 -8.03
CA LEU A 15 -11.48 13.35 -9.45
C LEU A 15 -11.65 11.94 -10.04
N GLU A 16 -12.84 11.62 -10.51
CA GLU A 16 -13.08 10.40 -11.29
C GLU A 16 -12.81 10.69 -12.76
N ILE A 17 -11.83 10.00 -13.31
CA ILE A 17 -11.31 10.23 -14.66
C ILE A 17 -12.08 9.34 -15.63
N ALA A 18 -12.49 9.91 -16.78
CA ALA A 18 -13.17 9.13 -17.79
C ALA A 18 -12.30 7.95 -18.29
N ALA A 19 -12.94 6.82 -18.56
CA ALA A 19 -12.25 5.59 -18.92
C ALA A 19 -11.23 5.77 -20.07
N GLY A 20 -10.01 5.25 -19.87
CA GLY A 20 -8.94 5.29 -20.86
C GLY A 20 -8.21 6.63 -20.98
N GLN A 21 -8.45 7.58 -20.07
CA GLN A 21 -7.70 8.82 -19.95
C GLN A 21 -6.71 8.74 -18.78
N THR A 22 -5.57 9.42 -18.93
CA THR A 22 -4.58 9.60 -17.86
C THR A 22 -4.16 11.07 -17.84
N PRO A 23 -4.04 11.73 -16.67
CA PRO A 23 -3.55 13.09 -16.62
C PRO A 23 -2.12 13.15 -17.17
N PRO A 24 -1.78 14.14 -18.02
CA PRO A 24 -0.44 14.26 -18.59
C PRO A 24 0.63 14.64 -17.55
N ARG A 25 0.19 15.10 -16.37
CA ARG A 25 1.02 15.49 -15.23
C ARG A 25 0.26 15.19 -13.94
N LEU A 26 1.02 14.93 -12.87
CA LEU A 26 0.49 14.68 -11.54
C LEU A 26 0.57 15.89 -10.61
N THR A 27 1.20 16.98 -11.05
CA THR A 27 1.36 18.19 -10.25
C THR A 27 0.87 19.41 -11.00
N LEU A 28 0.24 20.32 -10.26
CA LEU A 28 -0.10 21.68 -10.67
C LEU A 28 1.07 22.59 -10.33
N THR A 29 1.27 23.63 -11.14
CA THR A 29 2.20 24.72 -10.81
C THR A 29 1.69 25.50 -9.60
N ARG A 30 2.54 26.37 -9.04
CA ARG A 30 2.13 27.27 -7.93
C ARG A 30 0.90 28.10 -8.30
N ASP A 31 0.94 28.79 -9.44
CA ASP A 31 -0.15 29.66 -9.88
C ASP A 31 -1.46 28.89 -10.08
N GLU A 32 -1.39 27.69 -10.66
CA GLU A 32 -2.57 26.82 -10.85
C GLU A 32 -3.10 26.25 -9.52
N ALA A 33 -2.21 25.92 -8.58
CA ALA A 33 -2.61 25.46 -7.27
C ALA A 33 -3.31 26.59 -6.48
N ASP A 34 -2.80 27.82 -6.58
CA ASP A 34 -3.42 29.01 -5.96
C ASP A 34 -4.81 29.28 -6.56
N GLU A 35 -4.94 29.27 -7.90
CA GLU A 35 -6.23 29.46 -8.58
C GLU A 35 -7.25 28.35 -8.21
N LEU A 36 -6.81 27.09 -8.18
CA LEU A 36 -7.65 25.98 -7.73
C LEU A 36 -8.10 26.17 -6.28
N ALA A 37 -7.20 26.60 -5.39
CA ALA A 37 -7.53 26.77 -3.98
C ALA A 37 -8.62 27.83 -3.76
N GLU A 38 -8.66 28.89 -4.58
CA GLU A 38 -9.74 29.89 -4.56
C GLU A 38 -11.10 29.33 -5.02
N HIS A 39 -11.09 28.49 -6.08
CA HIS A 39 -12.29 27.77 -6.52
C HIS A 39 -12.80 26.82 -5.42
N VAL A 40 -11.90 26.04 -4.83
CA VAL A 40 -12.21 25.13 -3.73
C VAL A 40 -12.73 25.90 -2.51
N ALA A 41 -12.10 27.00 -2.12
CA ALA A 41 -12.60 27.84 -1.03
C ALA A 41 -14.00 28.38 -1.29
N THR A 42 -14.33 28.72 -2.53
CA THR A 42 -15.67 29.18 -2.93
C THR A 42 -16.70 28.06 -2.79
N ASP A 43 -16.41 26.87 -3.30
CA ASP A 43 -17.29 25.71 -3.18
C ASP A 43 -17.53 25.35 -1.71
N LEU A 44 -16.46 25.24 -0.93
CA LEU A 44 -16.52 24.83 0.48
C LEU A 44 -17.30 25.83 1.35
N ARG A 45 -17.20 27.15 1.08
CA ARG A 45 -18.04 28.16 1.76
C ARG A 45 -19.53 27.98 1.47
N GLY A 46 -19.87 27.54 0.26
CA GLY A 46 -21.25 27.23 -0.12
C GLY A 46 -21.79 25.97 0.58
N LEU A 47 -20.93 24.99 0.82
CA LEU A 47 -21.29 23.71 1.46
C LEU A 47 -21.30 23.81 3.00
N VAL A 48 -20.25 24.42 3.57
CA VAL A 48 -19.99 24.54 5.00
C VAL A 48 -19.55 25.98 5.30
N PRO A 49 -20.47 26.93 5.56
CA PRO A 49 -20.11 28.34 5.76
C PRO A 49 -19.12 28.60 6.91
N GLN A 50 -19.03 27.69 7.88
CA GLN A 50 -18.14 27.79 9.03
C GLN A 50 -16.65 27.65 8.67
N VAL A 51 -16.30 27.25 7.44
CA VAL A 51 -14.89 27.14 7.00
C VAL A 51 -14.16 28.48 6.98
N ASP A 52 -14.88 29.60 6.95
CA ASP A 52 -14.30 30.96 7.00
C ASP A 52 -13.55 31.24 8.31
N ALA A 53 -13.85 30.47 9.38
CA ALA A 53 -13.14 30.55 10.65
C ALA A 53 -11.86 29.68 10.69
N ALA A 54 -11.63 28.86 9.66
CA ALA A 54 -10.47 27.99 9.53
C ALA A 54 -9.56 28.47 8.39
N ARG A 55 -8.34 27.93 8.33
CA ARG A 55 -7.46 28.10 7.18
C ARG A 55 -7.57 26.86 6.29
N LEU A 56 -7.86 27.05 5.02
CA LEU A 56 -7.76 26.03 3.98
C LEU A 56 -6.31 25.89 3.51
N ALA A 57 -5.81 24.66 3.49
CA ALA A 57 -4.57 24.28 2.85
C ALA A 57 -4.85 23.25 1.75
N LEU A 58 -4.28 23.45 0.56
CA LEU A 58 -4.43 22.54 -0.58
C LEU A 58 -3.07 22.18 -1.16
N ALA A 59 -2.84 20.91 -1.46
CA ALA A 59 -1.71 20.49 -2.29
C ALA A 59 -2.15 20.35 -3.74
N GLY A 60 -1.47 21.04 -4.65
CA GLY A 60 -1.67 20.93 -6.10
C GLY A 60 -1.02 19.68 -6.66
N ALA A 61 -1.29 18.51 -6.09
CA ALA A 61 -0.75 17.22 -6.52
C ALA A 61 -1.85 16.15 -6.52
N LEU A 62 -1.82 15.30 -7.55
CA LEU A 62 -2.80 14.27 -7.86
C LEU A 62 -2.27 12.92 -7.38
N PHE A 63 -2.79 12.44 -6.27
CA PHE A 63 -2.40 11.17 -5.66
C PHE A 63 -3.36 10.03 -5.99
N ASP A 64 -2.85 8.81 -5.86
CA ASP A 64 -3.68 7.62 -5.72
C ASP A 64 -4.12 7.41 -4.26
N PRO A 65 -5.31 6.80 -4.00
CA PRO A 65 -5.74 6.46 -2.64
C PRO A 65 -4.68 5.75 -1.78
N VAL A 66 -3.89 4.83 -2.36
CA VAL A 66 -2.87 4.08 -1.60
C VAL A 66 -1.76 4.99 -1.04
N GLU A 67 -1.52 6.13 -1.68
CA GLU A 67 -0.48 7.07 -1.26
C GLU A 67 -0.94 7.96 -0.10
N LEU A 68 -2.24 8.31 -0.07
CA LEU A 68 -2.83 9.10 1.00
C LEU A 68 -3.12 8.24 2.24
N LEU A 69 -3.56 7.01 2.04
CA LEU A 69 -3.89 6.05 3.11
C LEU A 69 -2.66 5.26 3.56
N ARG A 70 -1.56 5.95 3.87
CA ARG A 70 -0.38 5.37 4.52
C ARG A 70 -0.42 5.62 6.03
N PRO A 71 0.12 4.73 6.87
CA PRO A 71 0.18 4.94 8.31
C PRO A 71 0.76 6.31 8.67
N ASN A 72 0.15 6.96 9.67
CA ASN A 72 0.45 8.34 10.10
C ASN A 72 0.11 9.44 9.09
N PHE A 73 -0.53 9.12 7.95
CA PHE A 73 -1.07 10.11 7.01
C PHE A 73 -0.04 11.16 6.56
N PRO A 74 1.12 10.76 6.02
CA PRO A 74 2.28 11.62 5.81
C PRO A 74 1.99 12.85 4.92
N VAL A 75 1.10 12.69 3.93
CA VAL A 75 0.70 13.78 3.03
C VAL A 75 -0.05 14.87 3.78
N TRP A 76 -1.10 14.53 4.52
CA TRP A 76 -1.87 15.50 5.30
C TRP A 76 -1.07 16.09 6.46
N SER A 77 -0.25 15.28 7.15
CA SER A 77 0.64 15.77 8.20
C SER A 77 1.61 16.83 7.66
N THR A 78 2.25 16.56 6.51
CA THR A 78 3.16 17.50 5.86
C THR A 78 2.43 18.76 5.39
N LEU A 79 1.24 18.61 4.81
CA LEU A 79 0.41 19.73 4.36
C LEU A 79 0.04 20.66 5.52
N GLY A 80 -0.44 20.10 6.64
CA GLY A 80 -0.76 20.86 7.84
C GLY A 80 0.45 21.59 8.43
N ASP A 81 1.61 20.93 8.44
CA ASP A 81 2.86 21.51 8.94
C ASP A 81 3.36 22.67 8.08
N LEU A 82 3.29 22.55 6.75
CA LEU A 82 3.62 23.65 5.85
C LEU A 82 2.63 24.81 6.02
N ALA A 83 1.33 24.51 6.08
CA ALA A 83 0.29 25.52 6.24
C ALA A 83 0.42 26.29 7.56
N ARG A 84 0.82 25.63 8.66
CA ARG A 84 1.08 26.30 9.96
C ARG A 84 2.25 27.28 9.92
N ARG A 85 3.25 27.06 9.04
CA ARG A 85 4.43 27.94 8.91
C ARG A 85 4.15 29.23 8.12
N VAL A 86 3.03 29.30 7.41
CA VAL A 86 2.64 30.48 6.64
C VAL A 86 2.13 31.60 7.58
N PRO A 87 2.76 32.80 7.58
CA PRO A 87 2.37 33.89 8.46
C PRO A 87 0.90 34.30 8.33
N ARG A 88 0.20 34.42 9.46
CA ARG A 88 -1.15 35.01 9.52
C ARG A 88 -1.04 36.52 9.31
N GLY A 89 -1.31 36.99 8.09
CA GLY A 89 -1.24 38.40 7.71
C GLY A 89 -0.76 38.70 6.29
N GLN A 90 -0.25 37.69 5.56
CA GLN A 90 0.19 37.85 4.16
C GLN A 90 -0.67 37.08 3.15
N LEU A 91 -1.43 36.08 3.59
CA LEU A 91 -2.30 35.27 2.75
C LEU A 91 -3.68 35.22 3.41
N GLU A 92 -4.70 35.26 2.57
CA GLU A 92 -6.10 35.06 2.92
C GLU A 92 -6.25 33.70 3.64
N ASN A 93 -7.45 33.33 4.10
CA ASN A 93 -7.67 32.05 4.79
C ASN A 93 -7.43 30.79 3.90
N VAL A 94 -6.78 30.95 2.75
CA VAL A 94 -6.51 29.96 1.73
C VAL A 94 -5.01 29.94 1.44
N VAL A 95 -4.41 28.74 1.44
CA VAL A 95 -3.00 28.51 1.12
C VAL A 95 -2.91 27.33 0.18
N ALA A 96 -2.22 27.47 -0.95
CA ALA A 96 -1.92 26.36 -1.83
C ALA A 96 -0.43 26.05 -1.90
N PHE A 97 -0.13 24.78 -2.17
CA PHE A 97 1.22 24.30 -2.39
C PHE A 97 1.28 23.63 -3.76
N GLY A 98 1.79 24.36 -4.76
CA GLY A 98 2.07 23.83 -6.09
C GLY A 98 3.55 23.58 -6.34
N SER A 99 3.81 22.89 -7.45
CA SER A 99 5.17 22.57 -7.90
C SER A 99 5.92 23.81 -8.41
N ASN A 100 7.24 23.80 -8.23
CA ASN A 100 8.18 24.72 -8.87
C ASN A 100 9.17 23.91 -9.70
N ASP A 101 9.28 24.21 -10.99
CA ASP A 101 10.09 23.41 -11.93
C ASP A 101 9.78 21.91 -11.85
N GLY A 102 8.48 21.58 -11.71
CA GLY A 102 7.98 20.21 -11.63
C GLY A 102 8.21 19.50 -10.30
N GLN A 103 8.71 20.18 -9.27
CA GLN A 103 8.98 19.58 -7.95
C GLN A 103 8.08 20.18 -6.88
N MET A 104 7.48 19.31 -6.07
CA MET A 104 6.66 19.72 -4.93
C MET A 104 7.53 20.21 -3.76
N PRO A 105 7.01 21.08 -2.87
CA PRO A 105 7.80 21.71 -1.82
C PRO A 105 8.26 20.76 -0.70
N ALA A 106 7.76 19.53 -0.68
CA ALA A 106 8.18 18.48 0.25
C ALA A 106 8.07 17.10 -0.40
N PRO A 107 8.97 16.14 -0.08
CA PRO A 107 8.93 14.79 -0.66
C PRO A 107 7.61 14.05 -0.43
N ALA A 108 6.97 14.24 0.73
CA ALA A 108 5.68 13.62 1.02
C ALA A 108 4.51 14.21 0.19
N LEU A 109 4.70 15.40 -0.41
CA LEU A 109 3.73 16.00 -1.33
C LEU A 109 4.03 15.66 -2.79
N GLU A 110 5.05 14.85 -3.08
CA GLU A 110 5.38 14.40 -4.43
C GLU A 110 4.63 13.09 -4.75
N PRO A 111 3.71 13.09 -5.72
CA PRO A 111 2.98 11.88 -6.11
C PRO A 111 3.89 10.92 -6.88
N SER A 112 3.72 9.62 -6.64
CA SER A 112 4.52 8.59 -7.31
C SER A 112 4.00 8.33 -8.73
N PRO A 113 4.87 8.32 -9.75
CA PRO A 113 4.47 7.95 -11.11
C PRO A 113 4.03 6.48 -11.22
N HIS A 114 4.36 5.64 -10.23
CA HIS A 114 3.98 4.23 -10.23
C HIS A 114 2.46 4.02 -10.11
N TYR A 115 1.74 4.94 -9.47
CA TYR A 115 0.29 4.86 -9.28
C TYR A 115 -0.47 5.78 -10.24
N ALA A 116 0.17 6.31 -11.28
CA ALA A 116 -0.34 7.36 -12.17
C ALA A 116 -1.50 6.95 -13.10
N ASP A 117 -1.83 5.66 -13.21
CA ASP A 117 -2.85 5.13 -14.14
C ASP A 117 -4.20 4.70 -13.51
N GLY A 118 -4.36 4.79 -12.19
CA GLY A 118 -5.63 4.61 -11.48
C GLY A 118 -6.77 5.56 -11.96
N PRO A 119 -8.04 5.10 -11.90
CA PRO A 119 -9.20 5.81 -12.44
C PRO A 119 -9.66 7.00 -11.58
N MET A 120 -9.15 7.11 -10.35
CA MET A 120 -9.49 8.18 -9.41
C MET A 120 -8.21 8.88 -8.94
N ARG A 121 -8.21 10.21 -8.99
CA ARG A 121 -7.12 11.05 -8.48
C ARG A 121 -7.59 11.91 -7.34
N LEU A 122 -6.73 12.11 -6.35
CA LEU A 122 -7.07 12.80 -5.13
C LEU A 122 -6.14 14.01 -4.95
N LEU A 123 -6.73 15.19 -4.82
CA LEU A 123 -6.05 16.41 -4.40
C LEU A 123 -6.25 16.59 -2.89
N PRO A 124 -5.22 16.40 -2.05
CA PRO A 124 -5.39 16.46 -0.61
C PRO A 124 -5.50 17.90 -0.14
N LEU A 125 -6.42 18.11 0.80
CA LEU A 125 -6.65 19.39 1.45
C LEU A 125 -6.84 19.20 2.97
N SER A 126 -6.65 20.27 3.73
CA SER A 126 -6.87 20.29 5.17
C SER A 126 -7.48 21.63 5.59
N LEU A 127 -8.48 21.60 6.45
CA LEU A 127 -8.90 22.78 7.20
C LEU A 127 -8.19 22.82 8.54
N LEU A 128 -7.40 23.85 8.77
CA LEU A 128 -6.75 24.13 10.04
C LEU A 128 -7.71 24.96 10.88
N ALA A 129 -8.48 24.27 11.72
CA ALA A 129 -9.52 24.85 12.55
C ALA A 129 -8.95 25.29 13.92
N PRO A 130 -9.38 26.44 14.47
CA PRO A 130 -9.16 26.77 15.87
C PRO A 130 -9.66 25.65 16.79
N ALA A 131 -8.89 25.30 17.82
CA ALA A 131 -9.24 24.22 18.74
C ALA A 131 -10.64 24.37 19.35
N GLU A 132 -11.11 25.60 19.56
CA GLU A 132 -12.43 25.88 20.13
C GLU A 132 -13.60 25.59 19.16
N LEU A 133 -13.33 25.53 17.86
CA LEU A 133 -14.32 25.31 16.80
C LEU A 133 -14.18 23.94 16.12
N ALA A 134 -13.07 23.25 16.34
CA ALA A 134 -12.69 22.06 15.58
C ALA A 134 -13.71 20.93 15.68
N GLU A 135 -14.26 20.65 16.86
CA GLU A 135 -15.24 19.57 17.05
C GLU A 135 -16.53 19.85 16.26
N THR A 136 -17.15 21.03 16.49
CA THR A 136 -18.36 21.44 15.76
C THR A 136 -18.13 21.54 14.26
N LEU A 137 -16.98 22.07 13.83
CA LEU A 137 -16.67 22.14 12.40
C LEU A 137 -16.45 20.74 11.82
N SER A 138 -15.78 19.84 12.52
CA SER A 138 -15.58 18.45 12.08
C SER A 138 -16.91 17.73 11.88
N GLU A 139 -17.86 17.87 12.79
CA GLU A 139 -19.19 17.27 12.64
C GLU A 139 -19.93 17.81 11.40
N GLN A 140 -19.91 19.13 11.19
CA GLN A 140 -20.53 19.73 10.01
C GLN A 140 -19.79 19.35 8.72
N TRP A 141 -18.48 19.24 8.78
CA TRP A 141 -17.62 18.84 7.68
C TRP A 141 -17.99 17.44 7.17
N GLU A 142 -18.08 16.47 8.08
CA GLU A 142 -18.53 15.11 7.75
C GLU A 142 -19.99 15.10 7.24
N LEU A 143 -20.91 15.80 7.94
CA LEU A 143 -22.34 15.79 7.61
C LEU A 143 -22.71 16.49 6.30
N GLN A 144 -21.96 17.51 5.86
CA GLN A 144 -22.25 18.18 4.59
C GLN A 144 -21.56 17.50 3.41
N LEU A 145 -20.34 16.99 3.59
CA LEU A 145 -19.64 16.34 2.49
C LEU A 145 -20.26 14.98 2.13
N ILE A 146 -20.89 14.30 3.09
CA ILE A 146 -21.68 13.11 2.82
C ILE A 146 -22.88 13.43 1.91
N GLY A 147 -22.79 13.01 0.65
CA GLY A 147 -23.85 13.14 -0.35
C GLY A 147 -24.05 14.53 -0.98
N ARG A 148 -23.49 15.62 -0.43
CA ARG A 148 -23.52 16.96 -1.06
C ARG A 148 -22.15 17.49 -1.48
N GLY A 149 -21.09 16.71 -1.30
CA GLY A 149 -19.73 17.13 -1.64
C GLY A 149 -19.44 17.31 -3.14
N GLU A 150 -20.42 17.42 -4.03
CA GLU A 150 -20.13 17.71 -5.45
C GLU A 150 -19.43 19.07 -5.59
N ALA A 151 -18.36 19.12 -6.38
CA ALA A 151 -17.68 20.38 -6.65
C ALA A 151 -18.53 21.26 -7.57
N GLY A 152 -18.34 22.57 -7.45
CA GLY A 152 -19.01 23.53 -8.30
C GLY A 152 -18.65 23.33 -9.77
N ALA A 153 -19.58 23.67 -10.67
CA ALA A 153 -19.37 23.55 -12.11
C ALA A 153 -18.12 24.32 -12.58
N HIS A 154 -17.82 25.46 -11.95
CA HIS A 154 -16.64 26.25 -12.28
C HIS A 154 -15.33 25.52 -11.92
N THR A 155 -15.25 24.93 -10.73
CA THR A 155 -14.11 24.13 -10.27
C THR A 155 -13.87 22.93 -11.18
N ALA A 156 -14.92 22.18 -11.51
CA ALA A 156 -14.84 21.02 -12.40
C ALA A 156 -14.38 21.41 -13.82
N ASP A 157 -14.96 22.47 -14.38
CA ASP A 157 -14.61 23.00 -15.71
C ASP A 157 -13.17 23.53 -15.78
N TRP A 158 -12.72 24.22 -14.71
CA TRP A 158 -11.33 24.62 -14.59
C TRP A 158 -10.39 23.40 -14.57
N LEU A 159 -10.67 22.39 -13.74
CA LEU A 159 -9.87 21.16 -13.66
C LEU A 159 -9.77 20.44 -15.00
N MET A 160 -10.89 20.27 -15.72
CA MET A 160 -10.89 19.63 -17.04
C MET A 160 -10.02 20.38 -18.04
N ARG A 161 -10.06 21.72 -18.05
CA ARG A 161 -9.21 22.53 -18.94
C ARG A 161 -7.73 22.46 -18.56
N THR A 162 -7.43 22.57 -17.27
CA THR A 162 -6.05 22.61 -16.75
C THR A 162 -5.34 21.27 -16.85
N LEU A 163 -6.07 20.16 -16.70
CA LEU A 163 -5.55 18.81 -16.85
C LEU A 163 -5.65 18.28 -18.30
N GLY A 164 -6.50 18.89 -19.12
CA GLY A 164 -6.71 18.49 -20.51
C GLY A 164 -7.41 17.14 -20.67
N ILE A 165 -8.14 16.69 -19.65
CA ILE A 165 -8.87 15.41 -19.64
C ILE A 165 -10.33 15.60 -19.19
N PRO A 166 -11.26 14.81 -19.71
CA PRO A 166 -12.62 14.77 -19.19
C PRO A 166 -12.67 14.09 -17.80
N LEU A 167 -13.49 14.65 -16.92
CA LEU A 167 -13.79 14.10 -15.59
C LEU A 167 -15.27 13.68 -15.54
N GLU A 168 -15.55 12.51 -14.97
CA GLU A 168 -16.93 12.02 -14.80
C GLU A 168 -17.56 12.63 -13.54
N HIS A 169 -16.81 12.64 -12.44
CA HIS A 169 -17.23 13.24 -11.18
C HIS A 169 -16.08 13.99 -10.51
N VAL A 170 -16.42 15.09 -9.85
CA VAL A 170 -15.50 15.88 -9.03
C VAL A 170 -16.18 16.12 -7.69
N ARG A 171 -15.59 15.63 -6.60
CA ARG A 171 -16.24 15.67 -5.29
C ARG A 171 -15.28 15.79 -4.11
N TYR A 172 -15.70 16.55 -3.11
CA TYR A 172 -15.07 16.63 -1.80
C TYR A 172 -15.46 15.42 -0.96
N LEU A 173 -14.47 14.78 -0.34
CA LEU A 173 -14.64 13.67 0.60
C LEU A 173 -13.81 13.96 1.85
N THR A 174 -14.34 13.63 3.02
CA THR A 174 -13.49 13.61 4.21
C THR A 174 -12.48 12.47 4.13
N ARG A 175 -11.47 12.49 5.00
CA ARG A 175 -10.58 11.32 5.13
C ARG A 175 -11.36 10.06 5.51
N HIS A 176 -12.38 10.15 6.36
CA HIS A 176 -13.21 9.01 6.75
C HIS A 176 -14.02 8.48 5.57
N ASP A 177 -14.60 9.36 4.75
CA ASP A 177 -15.29 8.96 3.51
C ASP A 177 -14.36 8.23 2.54
N LEU A 178 -13.13 8.74 2.36
CA LEU A 178 -12.13 8.09 1.52
C LEU A 178 -11.79 6.69 2.04
N MET A 179 -11.56 6.55 3.35
CA MET A 179 -11.29 5.26 3.97
C MET A 179 -12.45 4.28 3.78
N ALA A 180 -13.70 4.73 3.98
CA ALA A 180 -14.89 3.91 3.77
C ALA A 180 -15.03 3.47 2.30
N LEU A 181 -14.73 4.37 1.35
CA LEU A 181 -14.75 4.05 -0.07
C LEU A 181 -13.66 3.02 -0.44
N THR A 182 -12.44 3.19 0.07
CA THR A 182 -11.34 2.23 -0.16
C THR A 182 -11.63 0.87 0.49
N CYS A 183 -12.21 0.85 1.70
CA CYS A 183 -12.68 -0.37 2.36
C CYS A 183 -13.61 -1.16 1.43
N VAL A 184 -14.67 -0.52 0.95
CA VAL A 184 -15.64 -1.13 0.02
C VAL A 184 -14.97 -1.61 -1.26
N GLN A 185 -14.02 -0.84 -1.81
CA GLN A 185 -13.26 -1.28 -3.00
C GLN A 185 -12.46 -2.56 -2.75
N TYR A 186 -11.83 -2.68 -1.59
CA TYR A 186 -11.02 -3.84 -1.22
C TYR A 186 -11.89 -5.07 -0.95
N GLU A 187 -13.05 -4.87 -0.29
CA GLU A 187 -14.02 -5.95 -0.09
C GLU A 187 -14.49 -6.56 -1.42
N HIS A 188 -14.79 -5.75 -2.44
CA HIS A 188 -15.23 -6.23 -3.75
C HIS A 188 -14.22 -7.13 -4.48
N VAL A 189 -12.93 -7.04 -4.13
CA VAL A 189 -11.85 -7.85 -4.72
C VAL A 189 -11.32 -8.91 -3.74
N ASN A 190 -12.09 -9.26 -2.70
CA ASN A 190 -11.76 -10.25 -1.66
C ASN A 190 -10.53 -9.88 -0.79
N LEU A 191 -10.31 -8.59 -0.58
CA LEU A 191 -9.24 -8.05 0.27
C LEU A 191 -9.75 -7.49 1.60
N ALA A 192 -10.98 -7.83 2.01
CA ALA A 192 -11.52 -7.46 3.32
C ALA A 192 -10.58 -7.83 4.49
N PRO A 193 -9.95 -9.03 4.51
CA PRO A 193 -9.00 -9.37 5.58
C PRO A 193 -7.75 -8.48 5.59
N LEU A 194 -7.27 -8.04 4.43
CA LEU A 194 -6.16 -7.08 4.34
C LEU A 194 -6.59 -5.71 4.87
N TRP A 195 -7.80 -5.26 4.52
CA TRP A 195 -8.32 -3.99 5.00
C TRP A 195 -8.36 -3.93 6.53
N ALA A 196 -8.79 -4.98 7.23
CA ALA A 196 -8.79 -5.01 8.69
C ALA A 196 -7.40 -4.70 9.29
N LEU A 197 -6.34 -5.26 8.70
CA LEU A 197 -4.96 -5.00 9.13
C LEU A 197 -4.51 -3.57 8.79
N LEU A 198 -4.88 -3.06 7.61
CA LEU A 198 -4.59 -1.69 7.18
C LEU A 198 -5.30 -0.67 8.08
N GLU A 199 -6.57 -0.91 8.41
CA GLU A 199 -7.38 -0.07 9.28
C GLU A 199 -6.74 0.03 10.67
N ALA A 200 -6.32 -1.09 11.25
CA ALA A 200 -5.57 -1.09 12.50
C ALA A 200 -4.30 -0.23 12.38
N ALA A 201 -3.52 -0.39 11.30
CA ALA A 201 -2.33 0.42 11.08
C ALA A 201 -2.58 1.92 10.86
N LEU A 202 -3.75 2.28 10.34
CA LEU A 202 -4.14 3.67 10.04
C LEU A 202 -4.75 4.38 11.25
N LEU A 203 -5.59 3.69 12.03
CA LEU A 203 -6.44 4.29 13.06
C LEU A 203 -6.08 3.91 14.49
N THR A 204 -5.60 2.68 14.71
CA THR A 204 -5.24 2.17 16.04
C THR A 204 -3.91 1.41 15.99
N PRO A 205 -2.81 2.08 15.61
CA PRO A 205 -1.52 1.43 15.36
C PRO A 205 -0.92 0.76 16.61
N GLU A 206 -1.41 1.11 17.80
CA GLU A 206 -1.07 0.49 19.06
C GLU A 206 -1.78 -0.84 19.34
N ARG A 207 -2.82 -1.19 18.56
CA ARG A 207 -3.57 -2.43 18.71
C ARG A 207 -3.06 -3.49 17.76
N ASP A 208 -2.88 -4.69 18.29
CA ASP A 208 -2.62 -5.87 17.49
C ASP A 208 -3.92 -6.29 16.76
N GLU A 209 -3.79 -6.73 15.52
CA GLU A 209 -4.91 -7.19 14.70
C GLU A 209 -4.55 -8.49 13.98
N SER A 210 -5.50 -9.39 13.80
CA SER A 210 -5.25 -10.68 13.14
C SER A 210 -6.32 -10.97 12.11
N ALA A 211 -5.89 -11.42 10.94
CA ALA A 211 -6.79 -11.71 9.84
C ALA A 211 -6.46 -13.06 9.22
N MET A 212 -7.49 -13.65 8.60
CA MET A 212 -7.35 -14.86 7.80
C MET A 212 -7.74 -14.52 6.37
N SER A 213 -6.85 -14.79 5.41
CA SER A 213 -7.13 -14.50 4.01
C SER A 213 -8.22 -15.40 3.44
N ALA A 214 -8.71 -15.10 2.23
CA ALA A 214 -9.77 -15.87 1.61
C ALA A 214 -9.35 -17.33 1.34
N ARG A 215 -8.05 -17.59 1.14
CA ARG A 215 -7.49 -18.94 0.99
C ARG A 215 -7.01 -19.57 2.31
N GLY A 216 -7.17 -18.88 3.43
CA GLY A 216 -6.84 -19.40 4.74
C GLY A 216 -5.37 -19.25 5.15
N LEU A 217 -4.65 -18.27 4.59
CA LEU A 217 -3.33 -17.87 5.10
C LEU A 217 -3.53 -16.92 6.29
N GLY A 218 -2.87 -17.21 7.42
CA GLY A 218 -2.93 -16.34 8.61
C GLY A 218 -2.06 -15.09 8.47
N TRP A 219 -2.53 -13.98 9.01
CA TRP A 219 -1.84 -12.68 9.03
C TRP A 219 -1.97 -11.99 10.38
N HIS A 220 -0.97 -11.20 10.74
CA HIS A 220 -0.94 -10.49 12.00
C HIS A 220 -0.31 -9.11 11.85
N TYR A 221 -0.99 -8.07 12.32
CA TYR A 221 -0.44 -6.74 12.50
C TYR A 221 -0.02 -6.55 13.96
N ALA A 222 1.22 -6.11 14.17
CA ALA A 222 1.69 -5.66 15.48
C ALA A 222 2.81 -4.64 15.29
N GLN A 223 2.78 -3.56 16.09
CA GLN A 223 3.86 -2.56 16.16
C GLN A 223 4.30 -2.02 14.79
N GLY A 224 3.33 -1.73 13.90
CA GLY A 224 3.62 -1.18 12.57
C GLY A 224 4.13 -2.18 11.54
N THR A 225 4.17 -3.48 11.84
CA THR A 225 4.61 -4.53 10.90
C THR A 225 3.51 -5.56 10.68
N ILE A 226 3.35 -5.99 9.43
CA ILE A 226 2.47 -7.10 9.04
C ILE A 226 3.29 -8.37 8.91
N THR A 227 2.89 -9.42 9.58
CA THR A 227 3.52 -10.75 9.54
C THR A 227 2.59 -11.74 8.88
N ALA A 228 3.04 -12.39 7.80
CA ALA A 228 2.33 -13.47 7.14
C ALA A 228 2.73 -14.83 7.73
N GLN A 229 1.79 -15.77 7.84
CA GLN A 229 2.10 -17.18 8.07
C GLN A 229 3.04 -17.72 6.98
N SER A 230 3.97 -18.61 7.32
CA SER A 230 4.80 -19.30 6.32
C SER A 230 3.93 -20.12 5.37
N PRO A 231 4.08 -19.96 4.04
CA PRO A 231 3.39 -20.82 3.06
C PRO A 231 3.72 -22.30 3.21
N ALA A 232 4.94 -22.68 3.61
CA ALA A 232 5.30 -24.08 3.87
C ALA A 232 4.61 -24.62 5.12
N GLN A 233 4.49 -23.82 6.19
CA GLN A 233 3.74 -24.20 7.39
C GLN A 233 2.24 -24.35 7.09
N TRP A 234 1.66 -23.43 6.32
CA TRP A 234 0.28 -23.55 5.84
C TRP A 234 0.09 -24.82 5.00
N LEU A 235 1.02 -25.13 4.09
CA LEU A 235 0.96 -26.32 3.25
C LEU A 235 1.01 -27.61 4.09
N ALA A 236 1.78 -27.62 5.19
CA ALA A 236 1.90 -28.77 6.07
C ALA A 236 0.60 -29.11 6.82
N THR A 237 -0.33 -28.17 6.95
CA THR A 237 -1.66 -28.42 7.54
C THR A 237 -2.69 -28.88 6.51
N GLN A 238 -2.36 -28.89 5.22
CA GLN A 238 -3.27 -29.32 4.16
C GLN A 238 -3.26 -30.84 3.99
N HIS A 239 -4.41 -31.38 3.61
CA HIS A 239 -4.61 -32.81 3.35
C HIS A 239 -5.21 -33.03 1.97
N GLY A 240 -5.09 -34.26 1.45
CA GLY A 240 -5.62 -34.64 0.14
C GLY A 240 -4.52 -34.96 -0.88
N GLU A 241 -4.92 -35.09 -2.14
CA GLU A 241 -4.04 -35.51 -3.23
C GLU A 241 -2.89 -34.52 -3.47
N PRO A 242 -1.65 -34.99 -3.76
CA PRO A 242 -0.49 -34.12 -3.96
C PRO A 242 -0.69 -33.01 -5.00
N GLN A 243 -1.37 -33.30 -6.10
CA GLN A 243 -1.63 -32.33 -7.17
C GLN A 243 -2.55 -31.20 -6.70
N GLN A 244 -3.56 -31.52 -5.88
CA GLN A 244 -4.46 -30.52 -5.30
C GLN A 244 -3.71 -29.64 -4.31
N ARG A 245 -2.88 -30.23 -3.44
CA ARG A 245 -2.05 -29.47 -2.49
C ARG A 245 -1.06 -28.53 -3.18
N ALA A 246 -0.43 -28.99 -4.25
CA ALA A 246 0.44 -28.16 -5.10
C ALA A 246 -0.32 -26.99 -5.74
N HIS A 247 -1.54 -27.24 -6.23
CA HIS A 247 -2.41 -26.21 -6.78
C HIS A 247 -2.81 -25.16 -5.72
N ASP A 248 -3.26 -25.61 -4.55
CA ASP A 248 -3.71 -24.71 -3.48
C ASP A 248 -2.55 -23.88 -2.92
N PHE A 249 -1.37 -24.49 -2.78
CA PHE A 249 -0.14 -23.77 -2.43
C PHE A 249 0.20 -22.66 -3.42
N ALA A 250 0.11 -22.93 -4.73
CA ALA A 250 0.31 -21.91 -5.75
C ALA A 250 -0.71 -20.76 -5.62
N GLY A 251 -1.96 -21.09 -5.26
CA GLY A 251 -3.00 -20.11 -4.96
C GLY A 251 -2.69 -19.24 -3.75
N ILE A 252 -2.14 -19.82 -2.67
CA ILE A 252 -1.70 -19.09 -1.48
C ILE A 252 -0.55 -18.12 -1.80
N VAL A 253 0.45 -18.57 -2.56
CA VAL A 253 1.56 -17.69 -2.95
C VAL A 253 1.07 -16.57 -3.86
N PHE A 254 0.10 -16.84 -4.75
CA PHE A 254 -0.53 -15.80 -5.56
C PHE A 254 -1.22 -14.74 -4.71
N GLU A 255 -2.03 -15.13 -3.73
CA GLU A 255 -2.68 -14.19 -2.80
C GLU A 255 -1.66 -13.41 -1.96
N LEU A 256 -0.62 -14.09 -1.45
CA LEU A 256 0.49 -13.48 -0.73
C LEU A 256 1.19 -12.39 -1.56
N ARG A 257 1.37 -12.60 -2.88
CA ARG A 257 1.92 -11.58 -3.79
C ARG A 257 1.02 -10.36 -3.91
N GLN A 258 -0.30 -10.57 -4.02
CA GLN A 258 -1.27 -9.47 -4.10
C GLN A 258 -1.25 -8.64 -2.81
N TYR A 259 -1.27 -9.31 -1.65
CA TYR A 259 -1.21 -8.63 -0.35
C TYR A 259 0.11 -7.86 -0.21
N ALA A 260 1.24 -8.49 -0.53
CA ALA A 260 2.55 -7.85 -0.45
C ALA A 260 2.68 -6.62 -1.33
N ALA A 261 2.14 -6.65 -2.56
CA ALA A 261 2.15 -5.50 -3.46
C ALA A 261 1.35 -4.31 -2.89
N LEU A 262 0.19 -4.58 -2.28
CA LEU A 262 -0.62 -3.54 -1.64
C LEU A 262 0.03 -3.01 -0.36
N LEU A 263 0.59 -3.89 0.47
CA LEU A 263 1.32 -3.48 1.67
C LEU A 263 2.50 -2.58 1.32
N ASP A 264 3.25 -2.91 0.26
CA ASP A 264 4.33 -2.05 -0.25
C ASP A 264 3.81 -0.68 -0.69
N ALA A 265 2.66 -0.63 -1.38
CA ALA A 265 2.02 0.62 -1.80
C ALA A 265 1.59 1.52 -0.62
N HIS A 266 1.04 0.89 0.43
CA HIS A 266 0.70 1.53 1.70
C HIS A 266 1.91 1.78 2.61
N GLN A 267 3.12 1.40 2.19
CA GLN A 267 4.37 1.51 2.96
C GLN A 267 4.30 0.81 4.33
N LEU A 268 3.63 -0.34 4.37
CA LEU A 268 3.60 -1.21 5.54
C LEU A 268 4.61 -2.35 5.39
N PRO A 269 5.58 -2.46 6.32
CA PRO A 269 6.55 -3.54 6.32
C PRO A 269 5.87 -4.91 6.38
N LEU A 270 6.32 -5.82 5.50
CA LEU A 270 5.93 -7.22 5.50
C LEU A 270 7.06 -8.08 6.07
N ALA A 271 6.73 -8.94 7.01
CA ALA A 271 7.55 -10.00 7.56
C ALA A 271 6.86 -11.36 7.39
N MET A 272 7.58 -12.44 7.69
CA MET A 272 7.03 -13.79 7.76
C MET A 272 7.13 -14.31 9.18
N ALA A 273 6.19 -15.15 9.60
CA ALA A 273 6.22 -15.78 10.90
C ALA A 273 7.33 -16.85 10.97
N GLY A 274 8.04 -16.89 12.10
CA GLY A 274 9.09 -17.86 12.38
C GLY A 274 10.42 -17.19 12.76
N ASP A 275 11.12 -17.78 13.74
CA ASP A 275 12.32 -17.18 14.34
C ASP A 275 13.47 -17.01 13.34
N ASP A 276 13.61 -17.93 12.38
CA ASP A 276 14.64 -17.92 11.34
C ASP A 276 14.08 -17.48 9.97
N SER A 277 13.20 -16.49 9.98
CA SER A 277 12.64 -15.87 8.78
C SER A 277 13.28 -14.51 8.46
N GLU A 278 13.33 -14.19 7.17
CA GLU A 278 13.85 -12.92 6.65
C GLU A 278 12.91 -12.39 5.57
N ALA A 279 12.66 -11.08 5.61
CA ALA A 279 11.99 -10.35 4.54
C ALA A 279 12.98 -9.44 3.84
N GLY A 280 13.12 -9.60 2.53
CA GLY A 280 13.89 -8.71 1.66
C GLY A 280 12.98 -7.90 0.75
N ARG A 281 13.59 -7.08 -0.12
CA ARG A 281 12.84 -6.29 -1.11
C ARG A 281 12.14 -7.22 -2.11
N GLY A 282 10.84 -7.43 -1.91
CA GLY A 282 9.99 -8.25 -2.76
C GLY A 282 10.18 -9.77 -2.60
N TYR A 283 10.76 -10.26 -1.50
CA TYR A 283 10.83 -11.69 -1.22
C TYR A 283 10.72 -12.00 0.28
N LEU A 284 10.27 -13.23 0.60
CA LEU A 284 10.37 -13.82 1.93
C LEU A 284 11.28 -15.05 1.89
N LEU A 285 11.96 -15.33 3.00
CA LEU A 285 12.89 -16.45 3.14
C LEU A 285 12.72 -17.07 4.52
N GLU A 286 12.49 -18.38 4.60
CA GLU A 286 12.59 -19.16 5.83
C GLU A 286 13.80 -20.08 5.77
N THR A 287 14.60 -20.06 6.82
CA THR A 287 15.70 -21.00 7.02
C THR A 287 15.24 -22.12 7.95
N LEU A 288 15.38 -23.36 7.49
CA LEU A 288 14.93 -24.55 8.21
C LEU A 288 16.09 -25.30 8.86
N ALA A 289 17.27 -25.30 8.23
CA ALA A 289 18.44 -25.99 8.74
C ALA A 289 19.74 -25.42 8.17
N PRO A 290 20.85 -25.46 8.94
CA PRO A 290 22.18 -25.19 8.39
C PRO A 290 22.63 -26.33 7.46
N ALA A 291 23.54 -26.02 6.53
CA ALA A 291 24.20 -27.03 5.70
C ALA A 291 25.06 -27.98 6.56
N THR A 292 25.06 -29.26 6.21
CA THR A 292 25.88 -30.29 6.85
C THR A 292 27.22 -30.44 6.13
N ALA A 293 28.31 -30.56 6.89
CA ALA A 293 29.66 -30.70 6.30
C ALA A 293 29.88 -32.04 5.56
N ASN A 294 29.11 -33.06 5.93
CA ASN A 294 29.20 -34.41 5.35
C ASN A 294 28.15 -34.68 4.25
N GLY A 295 27.31 -33.69 3.94
CA GLY A 295 26.30 -33.80 2.88
C GLY A 295 26.86 -33.43 1.50
N SER A 296 26.02 -33.57 0.48
CA SER A 296 26.33 -33.09 -0.88
C SER A 296 26.47 -31.55 -0.92
N ALA A 297 26.89 -30.99 -2.05
CA ALA A 297 26.71 -29.56 -2.25
C ALA A 297 25.21 -29.19 -2.18
N PRO A 298 24.84 -28.08 -1.52
CA PRO A 298 23.47 -27.56 -1.57
C PRO A 298 23.03 -27.27 -3.00
N THR A 299 21.77 -27.54 -3.32
CA THR A 299 21.19 -27.40 -4.66
C THR A 299 19.85 -26.66 -4.59
N LEU A 300 19.63 -25.76 -5.55
CA LEU A 300 18.44 -24.93 -5.65
C LEU A 300 17.41 -25.52 -6.63
N TYR A 301 16.15 -25.55 -6.21
CA TYR A 301 15.03 -26.04 -7.00
C TYR A 301 13.94 -24.98 -7.10
N ALA A 302 13.51 -24.68 -8.33
CA ALA A 302 12.36 -23.81 -8.57
C ALA A 302 11.07 -24.65 -8.58
N HIS A 303 10.11 -24.20 -7.78
CA HIS A 303 8.73 -24.69 -7.82
C HIS A 303 7.93 -23.78 -8.73
N GLU A 304 7.31 -24.35 -9.76
CA GLU A 304 6.61 -23.60 -10.79
C GLU A 304 5.14 -23.97 -10.85
N ALA A 305 4.29 -22.97 -11.09
CA ALA A 305 2.86 -23.16 -11.28
C ALA A 305 2.40 -22.52 -12.60
N PRO A 306 1.48 -23.18 -13.35
CA PRO A 306 0.95 -22.63 -14.60
C PRO A 306 0.40 -21.21 -14.42
N GLY A 307 0.84 -20.29 -15.27
CA GLY A 307 0.42 -18.88 -15.24
C GLY A 307 1.06 -18.01 -14.13
N LEU A 308 1.77 -18.60 -13.17
CA LEU A 308 2.38 -17.88 -12.03
C LEU A 308 3.91 -17.88 -12.05
N GLY A 309 4.53 -18.73 -12.88
CA GLY A 309 5.98 -18.90 -12.93
C GLY A 309 6.51 -19.54 -11.65
N VAL A 310 7.71 -19.13 -11.22
CA VAL A 310 8.35 -19.62 -9.99
C VAL A 310 7.56 -19.12 -8.78
N VAL A 311 6.91 -20.00 -8.02
CA VAL A 311 6.14 -19.67 -6.80
C VAL A 311 6.96 -19.87 -5.52
N ALA A 312 7.95 -20.76 -5.54
CA ALA A 312 8.88 -20.94 -4.44
C ALA A 312 10.23 -21.42 -4.96
N ILE A 313 11.27 -21.22 -4.16
CA ILE A 313 12.61 -21.75 -4.37
C ILE A 313 12.97 -22.56 -3.13
N THR A 314 13.32 -23.83 -3.30
CA THR A 314 13.78 -24.69 -2.22
C THR A 314 15.27 -24.92 -2.35
N LEU A 315 16.02 -24.63 -1.29
CA LEU A 315 17.40 -25.07 -1.16
C LEU A 315 17.40 -26.39 -0.39
N SER A 316 18.01 -27.41 -0.96
CA SER A 316 18.17 -28.71 -0.31
C SER A 316 19.58 -29.24 -0.42
N GLN A 317 19.90 -30.20 0.43
CA GLN A 317 21.16 -30.92 0.47
C GLN A 317 20.85 -32.41 0.67
N ARG A 318 21.68 -33.30 0.12
CA ARG A 318 21.59 -34.72 0.46
C ARG A 318 22.50 -35.04 1.63
N ASP A 319 21.96 -35.70 2.65
CA ASP A 319 22.78 -36.22 3.75
C ASP A 319 23.55 -37.48 3.29
N ALA A 320 24.49 -37.94 4.11
CA ALA A 320 25.38 -39.06 3.79
C ALA A 320 24.63 -40.40 3.55
N ASP A 321 23.41 -40.53 4.06
CA ASP A 321 22.52 -41.67 3.85
C ASP A 321 21.68 -41.55 2.56
N GLY A 322 21.84 -40.47 1.81
CA GLY A 322 21.13 -40.18 0.57
C GLY A 322 19.77 -39.49 0.75
N SER A 323 19.33 -39.27 2.00
CA SER A 323 18.08 -38.57 2.30
C SER A 323 18.15 -37.10 1.89
N VAL A 324 17.01 -36.55 1.44
CA VAL A 324 16.90 -35.14 1.06
C VAL A 324 16.60 -34.31 2.31
N ARG A 325 17.50 -33.39 2.62
CA ARG A 325 17.36 -32.40 3.69
C ARG A 325 17.07 -31.04 3.10
N VAL A 326 15.91 -30.48 3.42
CA VAL A 326 15.59 -29.09 3.06
C VAL A 326 16.31 -28.14 4.01
N LEU A 327 17.01 -27.16 3.46
CA LEU A 327 17.75 -26.14 4.22
C LEU A 327 16.97 -24.83 4.32
N ALA A 328 16.26 -24.43 3.26
CA ALA A 328 15.50 -23.19 3.22
C ALA A 328 14.42 -23.19 2.13
N HIS A 329 13.39 -22.36 2.33
CA HIS A 329 12.43 -21.97 1.30
C HIS A 329 12.44 -20.46 1.10
N GLY A 330 12.42 -20.03 -0.16
CA GLY A 330 12.28 -18.63 -0.54
C GLY A 330 11.04 -18.42 -1.41
N TYR A 331 10.33 -17.32 -1.15
CA TYR A 331 9.10 -16.94 -1.84
C TYR A 331 9.34 -15.61 -2.58
N PRO A 332 9.62 -15.63 -3.89
CA PRO A 332 9.70 -14.41 -4.67
C PRO A 332 8.30 -13.79 -4.77
N LEU A 333 8.11 -12.61 -4.18
CA LEU A 333 6.84 -11.88 -4.21
C LEU A 333 6.72 -10.95 -5.41
N HIS A 334 7.85 -10.56 -5.99
CA HIS A 334 7.93 -9.76 -7.20
C HIS A 334 8.88 -10.42 -8.22
N PRO A 335 8.62 -10.34 -9.55
CA PRO A 335 9.49 -10.95 -10.56
C PRO A 335 10.97 -10.53 -10.46
N GLN A 336 11.22 -9.26 -10.11
CA GLN A 336 12.58 -8.71 -9.99
C GLN A 336 13.29 -9.14 -8.69
N ALA A 337 12.57 -9.68 -7.71
CA ALA A 337 13.14 -10.05 -6.41
C ALA A 337 13.84 -11.42 -6.41
N ARG A 338 13.63 -12.23 -7.47
CA ARG A 338 14.20 -13.58 -7.58
C ARG A 338 15.72 -13.58 -7.47
N ASP A 339 16.39 -12.70 -8.21
CA ASP A 339 17.85 -12.70 -8.28
C ASP A 339 18.47 -12.23 -6.95
N ALA A 340 17.79 -11.31 -6.24
CA ALA A 340 18.16 -10.91 -4.88
C ALA A 340 18.02 -12.06 -3.88
N LEU A 341 16.92 -12.81 -3.95
CA LEU A 341 16.69 -14.00 -3.13
C LEU A 341 17.75 -15.09 -3.39
N LEU A 342 18.05 -15.38 -4.65
CA LEU A 342 19.09 -16.34 -5.04
C LEU A 342 20.48 -15.93 -4.54
N SER A 343 20.81 -14.64 -4.67
CA SER A 343 22.07 -14.09 -4.16
C SER A 343 22.16 -14.23 -2.63
N ARG A 344 21.06 -14.00 -1.93
CA ARG A 344 20.99 -14.13 -0.47
C ARG A 344 21.20 -15.57 -0.01
N LEU A 345 20.58 -16.55 -0.69
CA LEU A 345 20.79 -17.98 -0.44
C LEU A 345 22.25 -18.38 -0.74
N SER A 346 22.82 -17.87 -1.83
CA SER A 346 24.22 -18.10 -2.21
C SER A 346 25.20 -17.65 -1.15
N GLU A 347 25.04 -16.41 -0.67
CA GLU A 347 25.87 -15.83 0.38
C GLU A 347 25.76 -16.63 1.68
N ARG A 348 24.53 -17.00 2.08
CA ARG A 348 24.29 -17.72 3.35
C ARG A 348 24.89 -19.12 3.36
N TYR A 349 24.80 -19.86 2.25
CA TYR A 349 25.18 -21.26 2.20
C TYR A 349 26.49 -21.53 1.46
N GLY A 350 27.16 -20.49 0.95
CA GLY A 350 28.45 -20.61 0.26
C GLY A 350 28.39 -21.50 -0.98
N MET A 351 27.31 -21.39 -1.76
CA MET A 351 27.03 -22.27 -2.89
C MET A 351 27.05 -21.53 -4.24
N ALA A 352 26.98 -22.25 -5.37
CA ALA A 352 26.87 -21.66 -6.70
C ALA A 352 25.40 -21.55 -7.13
N ILE A 353 25.01 -20.45 -7.79
CA ILE A 353 23.61 -20.22 -8.19
C ILE A 353 23.30 -21.03 -9.45
N GLU A 354 22.84 -22.26 -9.23
CA GLU A 354 22.32 -23.15 -10.28
C GLU A 354 20.89 -23.57 -9.92
N LEU A 355 19.92 -22.84 -10.46
CA LEU A 355 18.50 -23.07 -10.19
C LEU A 355 17.93 -24.14 -11.13
N GLN A 356 17.51 -25.27 -10.56
CA GLN A 356 16.88 -26.35 -11.32
C GLN A 356 15.36 -26.13 -11.42
N ALA A 357 14.87 -25.84 -12.62
CA ALA A 357 13.45 -25.73 -12.92
C ALA A 357 12.87 -27.10 -13.33
N ARG A 358 11.64 -27.39 -12.88
CA ARG A 358 10.94 -28.66 -13.18
C ARG A 358 9.57 -28.47 -13.80
N GLY A 359 9.05 -27.24 -13.85
CA GLY A 359 7.70 -26.97 -14.36
C GLY A 359 6.58 -27.37 -13.41
N GLU A 360 6.88 -27.74 -12.16
CA GLU A 360 5.89 -28.17 -11.17
C GLU A 360 6.29 -27.79 -9.74
N VAL A 361 5.34 -27.88 -8.81
CA VAL A 361 5.60 -27.76 -7.37
C VAL A 361 5.93 -29.15 -6.82
N VAL A 362 7.19 -29.35 -6.41
CA VAL A 362 7.66 -30.62 -5.85
C VAL A 362 7.30 -30.75 -4.37
N LEU A 363 6.64 -31.86 -4.01
CA LEU A 363 6.26 -32.22 -2.66
C LEU A 363 6.89 -33.56 -2.24
N ASP A 364 7.17 -33.76 -0.96
CA ASP A 364 7.58 -35.06 -0.40
C ASP A 364 6.39 -36.00 -0.13
N GLU A 365 6.67 -37.20 0.41
CA GLU A 365 5.62 -38.19 0.75
C GLU A 365 4.64 -37.70 1.83
N SER A 366 5.05 -36.76 2.68
CA SER A 366 4.17 -36.08 3.64
C SER A 366 3.45 -34.86 3.02
N GLY A 367 3.72 -34.61 1.75
CA GLY A 367 3.28 -33.49 0.92
C GLY A 367 3.79 -32.12 1.38
N ARG A 368 4.93 -32.08 2.06
CA ARG A 368 5.65 -30.83 2.35
C ARG A 368 6.46 -30.41 1.12
N LEU A 369 6.73 -29.11 1.01
CA LEU A 369 7.58 -28.58 -0.05
C LEU A 369 8.97 -29.20 0.04
N SER A 370 9.47 -29.78 -1.05
CA SER A 370 10.72 -30.56 -1.03
C SER A 370 11.47 -30.49 -2.36
N ALA A 371 12.59 -31.21 -2.46
CA ALA A 371 13.33 -31.41 -3.69
C ALA A 371 13.09 -32.81 -4.27
N PRO A 372 13.31 -33.02 -5.59
CA PRO A 372 13.09 -34.32 -6.22
C PRO A 372 13.90 -35.45 -5.60
N ALA A 373 13.24 -36.59 -5.35
CA ALA A 373 13.92 -37.87 -5.26
C ALA A 373 14.47 -38.19 -6.67
N GLN A 374 15.78 -38.45 -6.78
CA GLN A 374 16.38 -38.81 -8.07
C GLN A 374 16.04 -40.24 -8.45
#